data_AF-A0A1N6X3V7-F1
#
_entry.id   AF-A0A1N6X3V7-F1
#
_cell.length_a   1.000
_cell.length_b   1.000
_cell.length_c   1.000
_cell.angle_alpha   90.00
_cell.angle_beta   90.00
_cell.angle_gamma   90.00
#
_symmetry.space_group_name_H-M   'P 1'
#
loop_
_entity.id
_entity.type
_entity.pdbx_description
1 polymer ?
#
loop_
_entity_poly.entity_id
_entity_poly.type
_entity_poly.pdbx_seq_one_letter_code
_entity_poly.pdbx_strand_id
1 'polypeptide(L)'
;MKNIFVKKSLLYTLFIALMMVSCKKETEKINDTVKDTASSVIDTQPAEKDTVKKDSVVRKESLPPAMQEDGFYNAFIFPKDKKLKDSLFSVFNKKYTEKERYAILALNRLDSKNKWNADTLVVPAKIDTTLMEYSPFPMQLDVLSPVKKFVVFSYPIQAYGVYSNGSLVKWGPTSMGKKAAKTKTGLTFANWKKQLAISTVSSEWKLPYNFNIFNIDGIGWHQYDLPGYPASHSCLRLLMNDAKWLYSYADTWVLNPGGATTKAKGTPVLVYGDYGWGKRKPWRKLLNDPNANNVSVEEMTKMIESNIEKILKEQDKRERVVDSIKAARAIPEQMPENPKTQTP
;
A
#
# COMPACT_ATOMS: atom_id res chain seq x y z
N MET A 1 -23.03 -46.72 -18.12
CA MET A 1 -24.25 -45.96 -18.48
C MET A 1 -23.87 -44.47 -18.50
N LYS A 2 -23.43 -43.99 -19.67
CA LYS A 2 -24.07 -42.98 -20.54
C LYS A 2 -24.05 -41.53 -20.00
N ASN A 3 -23.07 -40.79 -20.52
CA ASN A 3 -23.02 -39.33 -20.66
C ASN A 3 -24.31 -38.78 -21.29
N ILE A 4 -24.75 -37.59 -20.85
CA ILE A 4 -25.66 -36.75 -21.63
C ILE A 4 -25.09 -35.34 -21.76
N PHE A 5 -24.58 -35.10 -22.96
CA PHE A 5 -24.37 -33.82 -23.62
C PHE A 5 -25.74 -33.20 -23.96
N VAL A 6 -25.92 -31.90 -23.74
CA VAL A 6 -26.95 -31.14 -24.46
C VAL A 6 -26.31 -29.90 -25.06
N LYS A 7 -26.00 -30.00 -26.36
CA LYS A 7 -25.91 -28.86 -27.27
C LYS A 7 -27.34 -28.48 -27.68
N LYS A 8 -27.66 -27.19 -27.72
CA LYS A 8 -28.66 -26.66 -28.65
C LYS A 8 -28.12 -25.42 -29.35
N SER A 9 -28.60 -25.28 -30.57
CA SER A 9 -27.99 -24.66 -31.72
C SER A 9 -28.97 -23.63 -32.31
N LEU A 10 -28.39 -22.57 -32.86
CA LEU A 10 -28.81 -21.81 -34.05
C LEU A 10 -30.02 -20.85 -34.06
N LEU A 11 -29.81 -19.79 -34.87
CA LEU A 11 -30.70 -18.78 -35.48
C LEU A 11 -31.04 -17.52 -34.61
N TYR A 12 -30.99 -16.26 -35.08
CA TYR A 12 -31.34 -15.69 -36.38
C TYR A 12 -30.64 -14.30 -36.63
N THR A 13 -30.25 -14.05 -37.89
CA THR A 13 -30.21 -12.80 -38.70
C THR A 13 -29.52 -11.48 -38.25
N LEU A 14 -28.42 -11.18 -38.95
CA LEU A 14 -28.20 -10.09 -39.93
C LEU A 14 -29.05 -8.80 -39.81
N PHE A 15 -28.39 -7.66 -39.53
CA PHE A 15 -28.77 -6.35 -40.04
C PHE A 15 -27.51 -5.58 -40.47
N ILE A 16 -27.46 -5.21 -41.75
CA ILE A 16 -26.47 -4.37 -42.42
C ILE A 16 -27.12 -2.99 -42.64
N ALA A 17 -26.41 -1.91 -42.31
CA ALA A 17 -26.32 -0.61 -43.03
C ALA A 17 -25.71 0.44 -42.08
N LEU A 18 -24.43 0.77 -42.20
CA LEU A 18 -23.88 1.92 -42.95
C LEU A 18 -24.60 3.26 -42.70
N MET A 19 -23.92 4.16 -41.97
CA MET A 19 -23.84 5.58 -42.30
C MET A 19 -22.44 6.08 -41.88
N MET A 20 -21.54 6.17 -42.86
CA MET A 20 -20.40 7.08 -42.80
C MET A 20 -20.87 8.42 -43.36
N VAL A 21 -20.74 9.49 -42.58
CA VAL A 21 -20.67 10.85 -43.12
C VAL A 21 -19.40 11.50 -42.59
N SER A 22 -18.48 11.67 -43.53
CA SER A 22 -17.31 12.52 -43.46
C SER A 22 -17.73 13.92 -43.88
N CYS A 23 -17.36 14.95 -43.12
CA CYS A 23 -17.16 16.29 -43.65
C CYS A 23 -15.84 16.86 -43.09
N LYS A 24 -14.98 17.25 -44.03
CA LYS A 24 -13.70 17.94 -43.85
C LYS A 24 -13.94 19.45 -43.73
N LYS A 25 -13.29 20.05 -42.72
CA LYS A 25 -12.23 21.10 -42.80
C LYS A 25 -12.54 22.47 -43.45
N GLU A 26 -12.33 23.53 -42.65
CA GLU A 26 -11.57 24.77 -42.94
C GLU A 26 -11.26 25.43 -41.56
N THR A 27 -10.02 25.46 -41.05
CA THR A 27 -8.93 26.45 -41.19
C THR A 27 -9.31 27.92 -41.28
N GLU A 28 -9.07 28.66 -40.19
CA GLU A 28 -8.50 30.02 -40.24
C GLU A 28 -7.39 30.16 -39.18
N LYS A 29 -6.26 30.69 -39.64
CA LYS A 29 -5.15 31.23 -38.85
C LYS A 29 -5.34 32.74 -38.79
N ILE A 30 -5.16 33.35 -37.64
CA ILE A 30 -4.61 34.72 -37.55
C ILE A 30 -3.53 34.70 -36.45
N ASN A 31 -2.29 34.94 -36.86
CA ASN A 31 -1.23 35.46 -36.01
C ASN A 31 -1.50 36.94 -35.78
N ASP A 32 -1.18 37.47 -34.60
CA ASP A 32 -0.35 38.67 -34.57
C ASP A 32 0.43 38.80 -33.26
N THR A 33 1.59 39.41 -33.41
CA THR A 33 2.76 39.44 -32.54
C THR A 33 2.94 40.85 -32.00
N VAL A 34 3.08 41.06 -30.69
CA VAL A 34 3.80 42.19 -30.04
C VAL A 34 4.08 41.75 -28.59
N LYS A 35 5.28 41.31 -28.15
CA LYS A 35 6.54 42.02 -27.82
C LYS A 35 6.39 43.28 -26.94
N ASP A 36 6.72 43.16 -25.65
CA ASP A 36 7.80 43.88 -24.94
C ASP A 36 7.61 43.72 -23.42
N THR A 37 8.53 43.06 -22.70
CA THR A 37 9.80 43.58 -22.14
C THR A 37 9.59 44.61 -21.04
N ALA A 38 9.83 44.24 -19.78
CA ALA A 38 10.84 44.87 -18.91
C ALA A 38 10.75 44.36 -17.46
N SER A 39 11.90 43.89 -16.98
CA SER A 39 12.25 43.62 -15.58
C SER A 39 12.28 44.90 -14.73
N SER A 40 12.04 44.76 -13.43
CA SER A 40 12.87 45.45 -12.42
C SER A 40 12.70 44.81 -11.03
N VAL A 41 13.83 44.64 -10.36
CA VAL A 41 14.06 44.06 -9.04
C VAL A 41 14.38 45.20 -8.06
N ILE A 42 14.14 44.96 -6.76
CA ILE A 42 14.90 45.41 -5.55
C ILE A 42 14.16 46.33 -4.53
N ASP A 43 14.04 45.75 -3.32
CA ASP A 43 14.07 46.22 -1.90
C ASP A 43 13.42 47.52 -1.42
N THR A 44 12.66 47.42 -0.31
CA THR A 44 13.16 47.62 1.08
C THR A 44 12.11 47.32 2.16
N GLN A 45 12.53 46.69 3.27
CA GLN A 45 11.85 46.57 4.60
C GLN A 45 12.24 47.77 5.52
N PRO A 46 11.81 47.90 6.79
CA PRO A 46 10.71 47.25 7.56
C PRO A 46 9.83 48.25 8.39
N ALA A 47 8.69 47.81 8.91
CA ALA A 47 8.08 48.39 10.11
C ALA A 47 7.33 47.34 10.94
N GLU A 48 7.64 47.35 12.23
CA GLU A 48 7.25 46.43 13.30
C GLU A 48 5.89 46.83 13.93
N LYS A 49 5.01 45.87 14.25
CA LYS A 49 4.30 45.74 15.54
C LYS A 49 3.28 44.59 15.63
N ASP A 50 3.48 43.80 16.69
CA ASP A 50 2.51 43.26 17.65
C ASP A 50 1.58 42.06 17.34
N THR A 51 2.01 40.92 17.90
CA THR A 51 1.27 39.93 18.73
C THR A 51 -0.05 39.35 18.25
N VAL A 52 -0.01 38.09 17.80
CA VAL A 52 -0.83 36.97 18.35
C VAL A 52 -0.05 35.66 18.19
N LYS A 53 0.32 35.00 19.29
CA LYS A 53 0.82 33.61 19.27
C LYS A 53 -0.33 32.66 18.96
N LYS A 54 -0.39 32.23 17.69
CA LYS A 54 -1.13 31.04 17.26
C LYS A 54 -0.10 29.92 17.20
N ASP A 55 -0.34 28.82 17.91
CA ASP A 55 0.52 27.65 17.90
C ASP A 55 0.90 27.28 16.47
N SER A 56 2.14 27.61 16.11
CA SER A 56 2.76 27.20 14.86
C SER A 56 3.05 25.71 15.00
N VAL A 57 2.08 24.90 14.57
CA VAL A 57 2.35 23.53 14.13
C VAL A 57 3.48 23.65 13.14
N VAL A 58 4.69 23.24 13.54
CA VAL A 58 5.83 23.14 12.66
C VAL A 58 5.36 22.29 11.49
N ARG A 59 5.14 22.91 10.33
CA ARG A 59 4.97 22.19 9.07
C ARG A 59 6.31 21.53 8.82
N LYS A 60 6.45 20.29 9.29
CA LYS A 60 7.46 19.39 8.77
C LYS A 60 7.20 19.36 7.27
N GLU A 61 8.16 19.76 6.45
CA GLU A 61 7.96 19.80 5.00
C GLU A 61 7.92 18.37 4.45
N SER A 62 7.07 18.15 3.45
CA SER A 62 7.00 16.88 2.75
C SER A 62 8.33 16.62 2.07
N LEU A 63 8.93 15.47 2.38
CA LEU A 63 10.23 15.08 1.85
C LEU A 63 10.02 14.00 0.79
N PRO A 64 10.62 14.16 -0.41
CA PRO A 64 10.62 13.08 -1.39
C PRO A 64 11.25 11.81 -0.78
N PRO A 65 11.04 10.64 -1.40
CA PRO A 65 11.83 9.47 -1.05
C PRO A 65 13.32 9.85 -1.10
N ALA A 66 14.11 9.32 -0.17
CA ALA A 66 15.54 9.61 -0.14
C ALA A 66 16.14 9.24 -1.50
N MET A 67 16.63 10.24 -2.23
CA MET A 67 17.22 10.02 -3.55
C MET A 67 18.52 9.25 -3.39
N GLN A 68 18.62 8.13 -4.08
CA GLN A 68 19.83 7.34 -4.12
C GLN A 68 20.72 7.78 -5.28
N GLU A 69 22.03 7.87 -5.04
CA GLU A 69 23.05 8.21 -6.05
C GLU A 69 23.40 7.01 -6.95
N ASP A 70 24.11 7.26 -8.06
CA ASP A 70 24.48 6.25 -9.06
C ASP A 70 25.37 5.12 -8.50
N GLY A 71 25.27 3.93 -9.09
CA GLY A 71 26.07 2.75 -8.67
C GLY A 71 25.51 1.97 -7.48
N PHE A 72 24.24 2.21 -7.11
CA PHE A 72 23.62 1.64 -5.92
C PHE A 72 23.23 0.17 -6.03
N TYR A 73 22.85 -0.32 -7.22
CA TYR A 73 22.32 -1.68 -7.39
C TYR A 73 23.12 -2.48 -8.42
N ASN A 74 23.39 -3.73 -8.09
CA ASN A 74 24.04 -4.73 -8.93
C ASN A 74 23.04 -5.78 -9.41
N ALA A 75 23.27 -6.32 -10.60
CA ALA A 75 22.53 -7.46 -11.12
C ALA A 75 23.19 -8.78 -10.69
N PHE A 76 22.48 -9.62 -9.95
CA PHE A 76 22.88 -11.01 -9.71
C PHE A 76 22.09 -11.93 -10.62
N ILE A 77 22.69 -12.34 -11.76
CA ILE A 77 22.00 -13.06 -12.85
C ILE A 77 22.04 -14.56 -12.60
N PHE A 78 20.90 -15.23 -12.79
CA PHE A 78 20.76 -16.68 -12.72
C PHE A 78 20.50 -17.26 -14.11
N PRO A 79 21.32 -18.21 -14.59
CA PRO A 79 21.13 -18.86 -15.87
C PRO A 79 19.88 -19.76 -15.85
N LYS A 80 19.40 -20.14 -17.03
CA LYS A 80 18.28 -21.07 -17.19
C LYS A 80 18.66 -22.51 -16.83
N ASP A 81 19.93 -22.88 -17.00
CA ASP A 81 20.41 -24.20 -16.60
C ASP A 81 20.27 -24.39 -15.09
N LYS A 82 19.61 -25.49 -14.69
CA LYS A 82 19.26 -25.75 -13.30
C LYS A 82 20.50 -25.94 -12.41
N LYS A 83 21.50 -26.70 -12.87
CA LYS A 83 22.70 -26.99 -12.06
C LYS A 83 23.53 -25.73 -11.83
N LEU A 84 23.70 -24.91 -12.86
CA LEU A 84 24.38 -23.62 -12.75
C LEU A 84 23.60 -22.65 -11.85
N LYS A 85 22.26 -22.63 -11.97
CA LYS A 85 21.40 -21.82 -11.10
C LYS A 85 21.53 -22.22 -9.62
N ASP A 86 21.52 -23.52 -9.33
CA ASP A 86 21.70 -24.05 -7.98
C ASP A 86 23.08 -23.68 -7.41
N SER A 87 24.14 -23.81 -8.22
CA SER A 87 25.50 -23.40 -7.87
C SER A 87 25.58 -21.90 -7.54
N LEU A 88 24.99 -21.04 -8.36
CA LEU A 88 24.95 -19.59 -8.12
C LEU A 88 24.12 -19.23 -6.88
N PHE A 89 23.04 -19.95 -6.59
CA PHE A 89 22.32 -19.76 -5.33
C PHE A 89 23.15 -20.19 -4.12
N SER A 90 24.00 -21.20 -4.26
CA SER A 90 24.96 -21.57 -3.20
C SER A 90 25.96 -20.44 -2.96
N VAL A 91 26.52 -19.85 -4.02
CA VAL A 91 27.39 -18.66 -3.92
C VAL A 91 26.64 -17.49 -3.27
N PHE A 92 25.42 -17.20 -3.71
CA PHE A 92 24.56 -16.18 -3.10
C PHE A 92 24.33 -16.41 -1.60
N ASN A 93 24.05 -17.65 -1.21
CA ASN A 93 23.81 -18.02 0.19
C ASN A 93 25.07 -17.91 1.06
N LYS A 94 26.25 -18.13 0.49
CA LYS A 94 27.54 -17.97 1.19
C LYS A 94 27.96 -16.50 1.28
N LYS A 95 27.66 -15.70 0.25
CA LYS A 95 28.05 -14.30 0.16
C LYS A 95 27.27 -13.39 1.11
N TYR A 96 25.97 -13.68 1.31
CA TYR A 96 25.07 -12.81 2.07
C TYR A 96 24.51 -13.53 3.30
N THR A 97 24.49 -12.84 4.43
CA THR A 97 23.85 -13.31 5.67
C THR A 97 22.35 -13.52 5.48
N GLU A 98 21.70 -14.21 6.41
CA GLU A 98 20.23 -14.41 6.32
C GLU A 98 19.44 -13.10 6.27
N LYS A 99 19.82 -12.10 7.07
CA LYS A 99 19.16 -10.79 7.09
C LYS A 99 19.34 -10.04 5.77
N GLU A 100 20.55 -10.08 5.20
CA GLU A 100 20.83 -9.46 3.90
C GLU A 100 20.08 -10.18 2.77
N ARG A 101 20.02 -11.51 2.79
CA ARG A 101 19.23 -12.29 1.82
C ARG A 101 17.75 -11.95 1.93
N TYR A 102 17.23 -11.81 3.14
CA TYR A 102 15.86 -11.36 3.36
C TYR A 102 15.63 -9.99 2.72
N ALA A 103 16.52 -9.02 2.97
CA ALA A 103 16.40 -7.68 2.41
C ALA A 103 16.47 -7.67 0.87
N ILE A 104 17.43 -8.39 0.28
CA ILE A 104 17.58 -8.54 -1.17
C ILE A 104 16.31 -9.15 -1.78
N LEU A 105 15.79 -10.24 -1.21
CA LEU A 105 14.60 -10.90 -1.73
C LEU A 105 13.37 -9.98 -1.60
N ALA A 106 13.22 -9.30 -0.46
CA ALA A 106 12.14 -8.34 -0.24
C ALA A 106 12.18 -7.19 -1.26
N LEU A 107 13.36 -6.62 -1.54
CA LEU A 107 13.54 -5.63 -2.60
C LEU A 107 13.08 -6.16 -3.97
N ASN A 108 13.25 -7.45 -4.24
CA ASN A 108 12.80 -8.10 -5.47
C ASN A 108 11.37 -8.64 -5.40
N ARG A 109 10.61 -8.30 -4.36
CA ARG A 109 9.22 -8.75 -4.08
C ARG A 109 9.11 -10.27 -4.00
N LEU A 110 10.17 -10.90 -3.52
CA LEU A 110 10.32 -12.35 -3.35
C LEU A 110 10.39 -12.71 -1.88
N ASP A 111 9.89 -13.89 -1.54
CA ASP A 111 10.26 -14.57 -0.31
C ASP A 111 11.37 -15.63 -0.55
N SER A 112 11.86 -16.23 0.52
CA SER A 112 12.91 -17.27 0.47
C SER A 112 12.47 -18.54 -0.27
N LYS A 113 11.19 -18.92 -0.21
CA LYS A 113 10.66 -20.12 -0.88
C LYS A 113 10.62 -19.93 -2.39
N ASN A 114 10.32 -18.72 -2.81
CA ASN A 114 10.11 -18.33 -4.20
C ASN A 114 11.35 -17.73 -4.86
N LYS A 115 12.50 -17.67 -4.18
CA LYS A 115 13.75 -17.14 -4.74
C LYS A 115 14.11 -17.72 -6.11
N TRP A 116 13.73 -18.97 -6.38
CA TRP A 116 13.96 -19.67 -7.64
C TRP A 116 13.20 -19.06 -8.83
N ASN A 117 12.19 -18.22 -8.59
CA ASN A 117 11.48 -17.47 -9.63
C ASN A 117 12.31 -16.27 -10.15
N ALA A 118 13.46 -15.98 -9.53
CA ALA A 118 14.39 -14.98 -10.03
C ALA A 118 15.25 -15.56 -11.17
N ASP A 119 15.23 -14.85 -12.29
CA ASP A 119 16.21 -14.91 -13.39
C ASP A 119 17.35 -13.90 -13.15
N THR A 120 17.10 -12.82 -12.42
CA THR A 120 18.15 -11.97 -11.85
C THR A 120 17.61 -11.37 -10.55
N LEU A 121 18.48 -11.06 -9.60
CA LEU A 121 18.13 -10.24 -8.43
C LEU A 121 18.77 -8.86 -8.57
N VAL A 122 18.03 -7.83 -8.20
CA VAL A 122 18.58 -6.50 -7.93
C VAL A 122 19.18 -6.51 -6.53
N VAL A 123 20.47 -6.27 -6.40
CA VAL A 123 21.21 -6.40 -5.14
C VAL A 123 21.85 -5.05 -4.78
N PRO A 124 21.48 -4.42 -3.67
CA PRO A 124 22.14 -3.20 -3.21
C PRO A 124 23.65 -3.39 -3.05
N ALA A 125 24.44 -2.39 -3.40
CA ALA A 125 25.89 -2.36 -3.17
C ALA A 125 26.21 -2.33 -1.68
N LYS A 126 25.43 -1.55 -0.91
CA LYS A 126 25.41 -1.55 0.56
C LYS A 126 24.03 -2.00 1.04
N ILE A 127 23.99 -3.01 1.90
CA ILE A 127 22.73 -3.64 2.31
C ILE A 127 22.21 -3.06 3.64
N ASP A 128 21.16 -2.27 3.55
CA ASP A 128 20.27 -1.88 4.64
C ASP A 128 19.26 -3.00 4.90
N THR A 129 19.44 -3.68 6.03
CA THR A 129 18.54 -4.76 6.46
C THR A 129 17.22 -4.27 7.05
N THR A 130 17.06 -2.97 7.28
CA THR A 130 15.78 -2.35 7.67
C THR A 130 14.87 -2.11 6.46
N LEU A 131 15.42 -2.18 5.25
CA LEU A 131 14.83 -1.84 3.95
C LEU A 131 14.55 -0.34 3.74
N MET A 132 14.53 0.49 4.78
CA MET A 132 14.05 1.87 4.71
C MET A 132 14.80 2.72 3.69
N GLU A 133 16.10 2.48 3.48
CA GLU A 133 16.89 3.16 2.45
C GLU A 133 16.33 2.93 1.04
N TYR A 134 15.62 1.81 0.80
CA TYR A 134 15.05 1.44 -0.51
C TYR A 134 13.55 1.72 -0.61
N SER A 135 12.99 2.51 0.30
CA SER A 135 11.58 2.84 0.29
C SER A 135 11.22 3.53 -1.03
N PRO A 136 10.23 3.01 -1.79
CA PRO A 136 9.70 3.74 -2.94
C PRO A 136 8.71 4.83 -2.52
N PHE A 137 8.42 4.98 -1.22
CA PHE A 137 7.44 5.93 -0.71
C PHE A 137 8.12 7.13 -0.03
N PRO A 138 7.53 8.34 -0.10
CA PRO A 138 8.07 9.54 0.55
C PRO A 138 8.25 9.33 2.05
N MET A 139 9.35 9.84 2.60
CA MET A 139 9.64 9.71 4.04
C MET A 139 8.69 10.55 4.90
N GLN A 140 8.18 11.65 4.36
CA GLN A 140 7.23 12.55 5.01
C GLN A 140 6.13 12.96 4.02
N LEU A 141 4.87 12.97 4.49
CA LEU A 141 3.68 13.42 3.76
C LEU A 141 2.83 14.32 4.65
N ASP A 142 2.78 15.62 4.33
CA ASP A 142 2.16 16.60 5.23
C ASP A 142 0.64 16.52 5.23
N VAL A 143 0.06 16.09 4.11
CA VAL A 143 -1.38 15.78 4.01
C VAL A 143 -1.80 14.74 5.05
N LEU A 144 -0.87 13.89 5.52
CA LEU A 144 -1.10 12.87 6.54
C LEU A 144 -0.63 13.28 7.95
N SER A 145 -0.07 14.47 8.16
CA SER A 145 0.32 14.97 9.49
C SER A 145 -0.79 14.86 10.55
N PRO A 146 -2.08 15.21 10.26
CA PRO A 146 -3.17 15.04 11.23
C PRO A 146 -3.69 13.58 11.32
N VAL A 147 -3.21 12.66 10.48
CA VAL A 147 -3.66 11.26 10.44
C VAL A 147 -2.72 10.40 11.29
N LYS A 148 -3.24 9.83 12.38
CA LYS A 148 -2.44 9.07 13.37
C LYS A 148 -1.84 7.79 12.78
N LYS A 149 -2.59 7.09 11.92
CA LYS A 149 -2.15 5.85 11.26
C LYS A 149 -2.73 5.78 9.86
N PHE A 150 -1.90 5.46 8.87
CA PHE A 150 -2.33 5.27 7.49
C PHE A 150 -1.52 4.17 6.81
N VAL A 151 -2.18 3.33 6.01
CA VAL A 151 -1.53 2.27 5.25
C VAL A 151 -1.82 2.46 3.77
N VAL A 152 -0.80 2.31 2.94
CA VAL A 152 -0.93 2.38 1.49
C VAL A 152 -0.38 1.11 0.85
N PHE A 153 -1.07 0.60 -0.17
CA PHE A 153 -0.61 -0.49 -1.02
C PHE A 153 -0.58 -0.04 -2.48
N SER A 154 0.58 -0.19 -3.10
CA SER A 154 0.82 0.16 -4.49
C SER A 154 0.79 -1.08 -5.37
N TYR A 155 -0.24 -1.18 -6.20
CA TYR A 155 -0.31 -2.19 -7.25
C TYR A 155 0.85 -2.04 -8.27
N PRO A 156 1.16 -0.83 -8.78
CA PRO A 156 2.20 -0.65 -9.79
C PRO A 156 3.55 -1.26 -9.42
N ILE A 157 4.05 -1.02 -8.22
CA ILE A 157 5.39 -1.44 -7.76
C ILE A 157 5.36 -2.61 -6.76
N GLN A 158 4.17 -3.16 -6.46
CA GLN A 158 3.98 -4.27 -5.53
C GLN A 158 4.68 -4.05 -4.18
N ALA A 159 4.39 -2.89 -3.58
CA ALA A 159 4.92 -2.49 -2.28
C ALA A 159 3.82 -1.88 -1.42
N TYR A 160 4.03 -1.88 -0.10
CA TYR A 160 3.16 -1.19 0.85
C TYR A 160 3.98 -0.24 1.71
N GLY A 161 3.35 0.84 2.17
CA GLY A 161 3.91 1.83 3.08
C GLY A 161 2.98 2.06 4.27
N VAL A 162 3.55 2.43 5.41
CA VAL A 162 2.83 2.71 6.66
C VAL A 162 3.30 4.04 7.21
N TYR A 163 2.35 4.92 7.48
CA TYR A 163 2.59 6.27 7.98
C TYR A 163 1.97 6.47 9.35
N SER A 164 2.71 7.12 10.24
CA SER A 164 2.20 7.66 11.50
C SER A 164 2.43 9.17 11.50
N ASN A 165 1.35 9.96 11.58
CA ASN A 165 1.43 11.42 11.60
C ASN A 165 2.26 11.97 10.43
N GLY A 166 2.04 11.44 9.23
CA GLY A 166 2.76 11.84 8.02
C GLY A 166 4.17 11.30 7.87
N SER A 167 4.79 10.72 8.91
CA SER A 167 6.11 10.10 8.79
C SER A 167 6.01 8.62 8.40
N LEU A 168 6.77 8.19 7.39
CA LEU A 168 6.87 6.79 7.00
C LEU A 168 7.59 6.00 8.10
N VAL A 169 6.90 5.03 8.70
CA VAL A 169 7.43 4.20 9.79
C VAL A 169 7.79 2.78 9.35
N LYS A 170 7.26 2.34 8.19
CA LYS A 170 7.58 1.04 7.61
C LYS A 170 7.19 1.00 6.14
N TRP A 171 7.96 0.27 5.34
CA TRP A 171 7.50 -0.23 4.05
C TRP A 171 7.91 -1.70 3.89
N GLY A 172 7.41 -2.34 2.84
CA GLY A 172 7.83 -3.68 2.44
C GLY A 172 7.18 -4.13 1.13
N PRO A 173 7.55 -5.32 0.64
CA PRO A 173 6.96 -5.88 -0.56
C PRO A 173 5.56 -6.42 -0.29
N THR A 174 4.75 -6.48 -1.35
CA THR A 174 3.49 -7.22 -1.34
C THR A 174 3.35 -8.06 -2.61
N SER A 175 2.51 -9.10 -2.57
CA SER A 175 1.99 -9.75 -3.78
C SER A 175 0.47 -9.65 -3.77
N MET A 176 -0.06 -8.73 -4.56
CA MET A 176 -1.49 -8.46 -4.69
C MET A 176 -2.16 -9.39 -5.71
N GLY A 177 -3.44 -9.15 -5.99
CA GLY A 177 -4.28 -9.95 -6.88
C GLY A 177 -3.67 -10.16 -8.26
N LYS A 178 -3.83 -11.35 -8.82
CA LYS A 178 -3.48 -11.60 -10.23
C LYS A 178 -4.50 -10.94 -11.17
N LYS A 179 -4.17 -10.85 -12.47
CA LYS A 179 -5.03 -10.20 -13.49
C LYS A 179 -6.48 -10.71 -13.50
N ALA A 180 -6.68 -12.01 -13.27
CA ALA A 180 -8.01 -12.65 -13.24
C ALA A 180 -8.75 -12.52 -11.89
N ALA A 181 -8.08 -12.04 -10.83
CA ALA A 181 -8.64 -11.86 -9.49
C ALA A 181 -7.97 -10.64 -8.84
N LYS A 182 -8.20 -9.46 -9.42
CA LYS A 182 -7.52 -8.23 -9.04
C LYS A 182 -7.93 -7.80 -7.63
N THR A 183 -6.98 -7.27 -6.87
CA THR A 183 -7.30 -6.59 -5.61
C THR A 183 -8.12 -5.34 -5.91
N LYS A 184 -9.22 -5.15 -5.18
CA LYS A 184 -10.04 -3.95 -5.25
C LYS A 184 -9.24 -2.73 -4.78
N THR A 185 -9.29 -1.64 -5.55
CA THR A 185 -8.62 -0.37 -5.27
C THR A 185 -9.58 0.62 -4.58
N GLY A 186 -9.02 1.69 -4.02
CA GLY A 186 -9.73 2.77 -3.33
C GLY A 186 -9.41 2.84 -1.83
N LEU A 187 -9.95 3.88 -1.19
CA LEU A 187 -9.88 4.04 0.26
C LEU A 187 -10.83 3.06 0.95
N THR A 188 -10.30 2.35 1.95
CA THR A 188 -11.07 1.51 2.85
C THR A 188 -10.53 1.62 4.28
N PHE A 189 -11.08 0.82 5.21
CA PHE A 189 -10.70 0.83 6.62
C PHE A 189 -10.58 -0.60 7.14
N ALA A 190 -9.45 -0.88 7.79
CA ALA A 190 -9.14 -2.16 8.40
C ALA A 190 -10.25 -2.55 9.41
N ASN A 191 -10.84 -3.74 9.24
CA ASN A 191 -12.13 -4.05 9.85
C ASN A 191 -12.06 -5.13 10.93
N TRP A 192 -11.70 -6.36 10.61
CA TRP A 192 -11.52 -7.45 11.55
C TRP A 192 -10.20 -8.14 11.27
N LYS A 193 -9.66 -8.83 12.27
CA LYS A 193 -8.41 -9.55 12.16
C LYS A 193 -8.48 -10.89 12.87
N LYS A 194 -7.74 -11.87 12.36
CA LYS A 194 -7.61 -13.20 12.96
C LYS A 194 -6.17 -13.70 12.77
N GLN A 195 -5.54 -14.19 13.84
CA GLN A 195 -4.16 -14.68 13.76
C GLN A 195 -4.00 -15.82 12.75
N LEU A 196 -5.03 -16.63 12.56
CA LEU A 196 -5.10 -17.63 11.50
C LEU A 196 -6.53 -17.69 10.96
N ALA A 197 -6.74 -17.16 9.77
CA ALA A 197 -7.99 -17.34 9.02
C ALA A 197 -7.84 -18.49 8.02
N ILE A 198 -8.97 -19.08 7.63
CA ILE A 198 -9.06 -20.03 6.52
C ILE A 198 -9.75 -19.30 5.37
N SER A 199 -9.22 -19.42 4.16
CA SER A 199 -9.79 -18.79 2.98
C SER A 199 -11.21 -19.30 2.71
N THR A 200 -12.09 -18.38 2.31
CA THR A 200 -13.43 -18.73 1.80
C THR A 200 -13.39 -19.40 0.43
N VAL A 201 -12.27 -19.26 -0.30
CA VAL A 201 -12.07 -19.86 -1.62
C VAL A 201 -11.57 -21.31 -1.52
N SER A 202 -10.84 -21.66 -0.46
CA SER A 202 -10.30 -23.01 -0.26
C SER A 202 -9.94 -23.25 1.19
N SER A 203 -10.38 -24.38 1.75
CA SER A 203 -10.04 -24.83 3.12
C SER A 203 -8.55 -25.03 3.35
N GLU A 204 -7.78 -25.31 2.30
CA GLU A 204 -6.34 -25.56 2.37
C GLU A 204 -5.53 -24.27 2.53
N TRP A 205 -6.13 -23.11 2.20
CA TRP A 205 -5.43 -21.84 2.24
C TRP A 205 -5.54 -21.22 3.63
N LYS A 206 -4.53 -21.53 4.44
CA LYS A 206 -4.26 -20.89 5.73
C LYS A 206 -3.74 -19.47 5.51
N LEU A 207 -4.34 -18.50 6.19
CA LEU A 207 -4.03 -17.07 6.09
C LEU A 207 -3.53 -16.56 7.45
N PRO A 208 -2.23 -16.71 7.78
CA PRO A 208 -1.69 -16.23 9.04
C PRO A 208 -1.67 -14.70 9.11
N TYR A 209 -1.96 -14.15 10.28
CA TYR A 209 -2.04 -12.72 10.55
C TYR A 209 -2.97 -11.98 9.59
N ASN A 210 -4.14 -12.56 9.34
CA ASN A 210 -5.13 -11.99 8.45
C ASN A 210 -5.76 -10.73 9.05
N PHE A 211 -5.82 -9.68 8.25
CA PHE A 211 -6.53 -8.46 8.56
C PHE A 211 -7.34 -8.03 7.34
N ASN A 212 -8.66 -8.03 7.50
CA ASN A 212 -9.58 -7.74 6.43
C ASN A 212 -9.77 -6.23 6.24
N ILE A 213 -9.87 -5.80 4.99
CA ILE A 213 -10.03 -4.40 4.61
C ILE A 213 -11.29 -4.17 3.77
N PHE A 214 -11.89 -5.20 3.16
CA PHE A 214 -13.22 -5.12 2.54
C PHE A 214 -14.16 -6.17 3.16
N ASN A 215 -15.22 -5.72 3.82
CA ASN A 215 -16.04 -6.59 4.68
C ASN A 215 -16.74 -7.74 3.93
N ILE A 216 -17.21 -7.48 2.71
CA ILE A 216 -17.99 -8.45 1.92
C ILE A 216 -17.06 -9.39 1.14
N ASP A 217 -16.04 -8.81 0.50
CA ASP A 217 -15.20 -9.52 -0.48
C ASP A 217 -14.14 -10.43 0.18
N GLY A 218 -13.98 -10.36 1.52
CA GLY A 218 -12.94 -11.11 2.24
C GLY A 218 -11.51 -10.67 1.90
N ILE A 219 -11.36 -9.50 1.26
CA ILE A 219 -10.07 -8.98 0.84
C ILE A 219 -9.36 -8.37 2.06
N GLY A 220 -8.18 -8.91 2.36
CA GLY A 220 -7.33 -8.47 3.45
C GLY A 220 -5.85 -8.64 3.13
N TRP A 221 -5.00 -8.11 4.02
CA TRP A 221 -3.60 -8.51 4.04
C TRP A 221 -3.39 -9.69 4.99
N HIS A 222 -2.43 -10.52 4.66
CA HIS A 222 -2.02 -11.66 5.48
C HIS A 222 -0.65 -12.15 5.02
N GLN A 223 -0.01 -12.99 5.83
CA GLN A 223 1.19 -13.69 5.38
C GLN A 223 0.83 -14.68 4.27
N TYR A 224 1.60 -14.66 3.17
CA TYR A 224 1.59 -15.73 2.18
C TYR A 224 2.84 -15.64 1.29
N ASP A 225 2.89 -16.49 0.26
CA ASP A 225 3.97 -16.53 -0.71
C ASP A 225 4.06 -15.26 -1.57
N LEU A 226 5.28 -14.75 -1.73
CA LEU A 226 5.65 -13.62 -2.58
C LEU A 226 6.51 -14.13 -3.74
N PRO A 227 5.93 -14.32 -4.94
CA PRO A 227 6.65 -14.92 -6.07
C PRO A 227 7.33 -13.89 -7.00
N GLY A 228 7.38 -12.61 -6.62
CA GLY A 228 7.96 -11.55 -7.45
C GLY A 228 7.05 -11.08 -8.58
N TYR A 229 5.73 -11.13 -8.38
CA TYR A 229 4.67 -10.58 -9.24
C TYR A 229 3.30 -10.68 -8.51
N PRO A 230 2.23 -9.97 -8.96
CA PRO A 230 0.90 -10.13 -8.39
C PRO A 230 0.33 -11.53 -8.66
N ALA A 231 0.16 -12.32 -7.61
CA ALA A 231 -0.21 -13.74 -7.70
C ALA A 231 -1.41 -14.16 -6.84
N SER A 232 -1.93 -13.26 -6.02
CA SER A 232 -2.99 -13.62 -5.07
C SER A 232 -4.36 -13.75 -5.74
N HIS A 233 -5.31 -14.32 -4.98
CA HIS A 233 -6.74 -14.24 -5.30
C HIS A 233 -7.31 -13.04 -4.54
N SER A 234 -7.05 -11.84 -5.04
CA SER A 234 -7.46 -10.53 -4.49
C SER A 234 -6.79 -10.04 -3.19
N CYS A 235 -6.27 -10.91 -2.31
CA CYS A 235 -5.62 -10.48 -1.05
C CYS A 235 -4.27 -9.76 -1.25
N LEU A 236 -3.79 -9.07 -0.21
CA LEU A 236 -2.51 -8.36 -0.19
C LEU A 236 -1.49 -9.18 0.61
N ARG A 237 -0.73 -10.04 -0.08
CA ARG A 237 0.19 -10.96 0.59
C ARG A 237 1.41 -10.21 1.12
N LEU A 238 1.84 -10.57 2.32
CA LEU A 238 2.99 -9.98 3.02
C LEU A 238 3.99 -11.07 3.43
N LEU A 239 5.24 -10.67 3.68
CA LEU A 239 6.20 -11.51 4.39
C LEU A 239 5.73 -11.73 5.83
N MET A 240 6.20 -12.80 6.47
CA MET A 240 5.73 -13.19 7.82
C MET A 240 5.94 -12.08 8.87
N ASN A 241 7.13 -11.48 8.91
CA ASN A 241 7.43 -10.43 9.89
C ASN A 241 6.62 -9.16 9.61
N ASP A 242 6.38 -8.85 8.35
CA ASP A 242 5.57 -7.71 7.93
C ASP A 242 4.09 -7.89 8.27
N ALA A 243 3.55 -9.09 8.04
CA ALA A 243 2.19 -9.45 8.41
C ALA A 243 1.97 -9.37 9.93
N LYS A 244 2.89 -9.91 10.73
CA LYS A 244 2.88 -9.81 12.20
C LYS A 244 2.89 -8.35 12.66
N TRP A 245 3.81 -7.56 12.10
CA TRP A 245 3.96 -6.16 12.46
C TRP A 245 2.69 -5.37 12.15
N LEU A 246 2.15 -5.52 10.94
CA LEU A 246 0.96 -4.78 10.50
C LEU A 246 -0.30 -5.24 11.25
N TYR A 247 -0.38 -6.52 11.61
CA TYR A 247 -1.44 -7.07 12.46
C TYR A 247 -1.49 -6.43 13.84
N SER A 248 -0.34 -6.13 14.42
CA SER A 248 -0.23 -5.44 15.72
C SER A 248 -0.42 -3.94 15.60
N TYR A 249 0.09 -3.31 14.54
CA TYR A 249 0.04 -1.87 14.33
C TYR A 249 -1.38 -1.34 14.05
N ALA A 250 -2.12 -2.01 13.16
CA ALA A 250 -3.39 -1.51 12.66
C ALA A 250 -4.57 -1.77 13.61
N ASP A 251 -5.50 -0.82 13.59
CA ASP A 251 -6.72 -0.80 14.38
C ASP A 251 -7.88 -1.42 13.61
N THR A 252 -8.65 -2.31 14.26
CA THR A 252 -9.90 -2.86 13.72
C THR A 252 -11.06 -1.88 13.89
N TRP A 253 -12.20 -2.18 13.27
CA TRP A 253 -13.46 -1.53 13.61
C TRP A 253 -13.79 -1.70 15.09
N VAL A 254 -14.53 -0.73 15.63
CA VAL A 254 -15.30 -0.89 16.86
C VAL A 254 -16.73 -1.19 16.47
N LEU A 255 -17.30 -2.26 16.99
CA LEU A 255 -18.67 -2.67 16.70
C LEU A 255 -19.62 -2.22 17.83
N ASN A 256 -20.90 -2.05 17.50
CA ASN A 256 -21.95 -1.89 18.51
C ASN A 256 -22.16 -3.21 19.28
N PRO A 257 -22.79 -3.17 20.48
CA PRO A 257 -23.23 -4.38 21.16
C PRO A 257 -24.00 -5.31 20.22
N GLY A 258 -23.71 -6.62 20.27
CA GLY A 258 -24.27 -7.60 19.32
C GLY A 258 -23.52 -7.72 17.98
N GLY A 259 -22.53 -6.87 17.69
CA GLY A 259 -21.57 -7.06 16.60
C GLY A 259 -22.08 -6.82 15.17
N ALA A 260 -23.38 -6.60 14.98
CA ALA A 260 -23.99 -6.49 13.65
C ALA A 260 -23.65 -5.18 12.90
N THR A 261 -23.39 -4.09 13.62
CA THR A 261 -23.16 -2.77 13.01
C THR A 261 -21.88 -2.10 13.52
N THR A 262 -21.26 -1.29 12.65
CA THR A 262 -20.02 -0.58 12.97
C THR A 262 -20.30 0.68 13.78
N LYS A 263 -19.68 0.81 14.95
CA LYS A 263 -19.67 2.04 15.76
C LYS A 263 -18.62 3.02 15.26
N ALA A 264 -17.40 2.55 15.01
CA ALA A 264 -16.31 3.34 14.43
C ALA A 264 -15.42 2.50 13.51
N LYS A 265 -14.82 3.13 12.51
CA LYS A 265 -13.89 2.48 11.59
C LYS A 265 -12.49 2.32 12.22
N GLY A 266 -11.66 1.52 11.56
CA GLY A 266 -10.30 1.18 11.97
C GLY A 266 -9.28 2.03 11.24
N THR A 267 -8.06 1.52 11.08
CA THR A 267 -7.00 2.22 10.34
C THR A 267 -7.39 2.42 8.87
N PRO A 268 -7.29 3.63 8.30
CA PRO A 268 -7.49 3.88 6.87
C PRO A 268 -6.43 3.18 6.01
N VAL A 269 -6.87 2.62 4.90
CA VAL A 269 -6.04 1.85 3.97
C VAL A 269 -6.35 2.31 2.55
N LEU A 270 -5.35 2.78 1.81
CA LEU A 270 -5.48 3.12 0.41
C LEU A 270 -4.81 2.05 -0.45
N VAL A 271 -5.57 1.46 -1.37
CA VAL A 271 -5.03 0.56 -2.39
C VAL A 271 -5.13 1.26 -3.75
N TYR A 272 -4.03 1.44 -4.48
CA TYR A 272 -4.04 2.27 -5.69
C TYR A 272 -3.30 1.65 -6.89
N GLY A 273 -3.64 2.19 -8.06
CA GLY A 273 -2.97 1.92 -9.33
C GLY A 273 -3.29 0.55 -9.93
N ASP A 274 -2.59 0.23 -11.01
CA ASP A 274 -2.65 -1.07 -11.68
C ASP A 274 -1.23 -1.60 -11.95
N TYR A 275 -1.10 -2.91 -12.07
CA TYR A 275 0.17 -3.52 -12.48
C TYR A 275 0.37 -3.38 -13.99
N GLY A 276 1.61 -3.16 -14.43
CA GLY A 276 1.98 -3.21 -15.84
C GLY A 276 1.95 -4.64 -16.39
N TRP A 277 0.75 -5.20 -16.61
CA TRP A 277 0.57 -6.59 -17.06
C TRP A 277 1.33 -6.86 -18.37
N GLY A 278 2.14 -7.92 -18.38
CA GLY A 278 2.99 -8.29 -19.53
C GLY A 278 4.22 -7.40 -19.73
N LYS A 279 4.43 -6.39 -18.90
CA LYS A 279 5.66 -5.57 -18.90
C LYS A 279 6.70 -6.19 -17.97
N ARG A 280 7.94 -5.72 -18.10
CA ARG A 280 9.04 -6.09 -17.20
C ARG A 280 8.71 -5.68 -15.76
N LYS A 281 9.09 -6.51 -14.79
CA LYS A 281 8.90 -6.26 -13.36
C LYS A 281 9.44 -4.85 -12.98
N PRO A 282 8.67 -3.99 -12.28
CA PRO A 282 9.02 -2.59 -12.04
C PRO A 282 10.39 -2.39 -11.39
N TRP A 283 10.69 -3.15 -10.34
CA TRP A 283 11.94 -3.06 -9.60
C TRP A 283 13.19 -3.45 -10.39
N ARG A 284 13.05 -3.98 -11.60
CA ARG A 284 14.19 -4.22 -12.50
C ARG A 284 14.76 -2.93 -13.07
N LYS A 285 13.97 -1.85 -13.07
CA LYS A 285 14.42 -0.53 -13.50
C LYS A 285 15.44 0.08 -12.54
N LEU A 286 15.49 -0.40 -11.29
CA LEU A 286 16.48 0.00 -10.28
C LEU A 286 17.93 -0.25 -10.71
N LEU A 287 18.16 -1.16 -11.67
CA LEU A 287 19.51 -1.38 -12.23
C LEU A 287 19.99 -0.24 -13.13
N ASN A 288 19.06 0.59 -13.63
CA ASN A 288 19.36 1.69 -14.54
C ASN A 288 19.16 3.06 -13.86
N ASP A 289 18.17 3.15 -12.97
CA ASP A 289 17.86 4.35 -12.21
C ASP A 289 17.43 3.90 -10.81
N PRO A 290 18.20 4.21 -9.75
CA PRO A 290 17.93 3.72 -8.40
C PRO A 290 16.63 4.32 -7.82
N ASN A 291 16.10 5.38 -8.43
CA ASN A 291 14.85 6.03 -8.04
C ASN A 291 13.65 5.61 -8.92
N ALA A 292 13.81 4.64 -9.83
CA ALA A 292 12.80 4.29 -10.85
C ALA A 292 11.45 3.76 -10.30
N ASN A 293 11.39 3.42 -9.02
CA ASN A 293 10.16 2.99 -8.33
C ASN A 293 9.58 4.07 -7.42
N ASN A 294 10.26 5.21 -7.25
CA ASN A 294 9.86 6.24 -6.32
C ASN A 294 8.49 6.79 -6.73
N VAL A 295 7.61 6.90 -5.75
CA VAL A 295 6.33 7.59 -5.86
C VAL A 295 6.57 8.97 -5.29
N SER A 296 6.32 10.01 -6.08
CA SER A 296 6.57 11.38 -5.66
C SER A 296 5.62 11.83 -4.54
N VAL A 297 6.02 12.88 -3.81
CA VAL A 297 5.17 13.53 -2.81
C VAL A 297 3.89 14.03 -3.45
N GLU A 298 4.00 14.62 -4.63
CA GLU A 298 2.90 15.22 -5.38
C GLU A 298 1.88 14.16 -5.80
N GLU A 299 2.34 13.03 -6.34
CA GLU A 299 1.47 11.91 -6.72
C GLU A 299 0.76 11.32 -5.50
N MET A 300 1.50 11.04 -4.42
CA MET A 300 0.93 10.52 -3.17
C MET A 300 -0.09 11.48 -2.56
N THR A 301 0.25 12.78 -2.52
CA THR A 301 -0.62 13.82 -1.98
C THR A 301 -1.92 13.90 -2.75
N LYS A 302 -1.85 13.97 -4.08
CA LYS A 302 -3.03 14.00 -4.95
C LYS A 302 -3.95 12.79 -4.77
N MET A 303 -3.39 11.60 -4.56
CA MET A 303 -4.18 10.38 -4.30
C MET A 303 -4.90 10.42 -2.95
N ILE A 304 -4.27 11.01 -1.93
CA ILE A 304 -4.77 11.03 -0.55
C ILE A 304 -5.74 12.19 -0.31
N GLU A 305 -5.49 13.35 -0.92
CA GLU A 305 -6.19 14.62 -0.67
C GLU A 305 -7.71 14.48 -0.85
N SER A 306 -8.17 13.82 -1.92
CA SER A 306 -9.60 13.54 -2.15
C SER A 306 -10.29 12.73 -1.05
N ASN A 307 -9.51 12.06 -0.19
CA ASN A 307 -10.00 11.18 0.87
C ASN A 307 -9.72 11.73 2.27
N ILE A 308 -8.99 12.83 2.42
CA ILE A 308 -8.45 13.26 3.71
C ILE A 308 -9.55 13.63 4.71
N GLU A 309 -10.58 14.35 4.26
CA GLU A 309 -11.72 14.73 5.11
C GLU A 309 -12.43 13.50 5.68
N LYS A 310 -12.64 12.48 4.84
CA LYS A 310 -13.26 11.22 5.25
C LYS A 310 -12.40 10.46 6.26
N ILE A 311 -11.09 10.45 6.06
CA ILE A 311 -10.14 9.82 6.98
C ILE A 311 -10.21 10.48 8.36
N LEU A 312 -10.12 11.81 8.41
CA LEU A 312 -10.15 12.58 9.66
C LEU A 312 -11.48 12.43 10.39
N LYS A 313 -12.60 12.51 9.67
CA LYS A 313 -13.94 12.29 10.24
C LYS A 313 -14.06 10.93 10.93
N GLU A 314 -13.57 9.85 10.30
CA GLU A 314 -13.63 8.51 10.87
C GLU A 314 -12.63 8.31 12.02
N GLN A 315 -11.46 8.96 11.95
CA GLN A 315 -10.49 9.00 13.04
C GLN A 315 -11.09 9.67 14.28
N ASP A 316 -11.64 10.87 14.16
CA ASP A 316 -12.25 11.60 15.28
C ASP A 316 -13.42 10.83 15.89
N LYS A 317 -14.23 10.20 15.03
CA LYS A 317 -15.32 9.32 15.48
C LYS A 317 -14.78 8.15 16.30
N ARG A 318 -13.70 7.51 15.83
CA ARG A 318 -13.06 6.40 16.54
C ARG A 318 -12.56 6.84 17.91
N GLU A 319 -11.87 7.97 17.98
CA GLU A 319 -11.29 8.48 19.23
C GLU A 319 -12.37 8.70 20.29
N ARG A 320 -13.42 9.45 19.95
CA ARG A 320 -14.58 9.65 20.84
C ARG A 320 -15.19 8.33 21.32
N VAL A 321 -15.33 7.35 20.41
CA VAL A 321 -15.90 6.04 20.75
C VAL A 321 -14.99 5.25 21.68
N VAL A 322 -13.68 5.23 21.41
CA VAL A 322 -12.70 4.50 22.22
C VAL A 322 -12.56 5.12 23.61
N ASP A 323 -12.53 6.45 23.68
CA ASP A 323 -12.42 7.18 24.96
C ASP A 323 -13.67 7.00 25.81
N SER A 324 -14.86 7.05 25.19
CA SER A 324 -16.12 6.70 25.87
C SER A 324 -16.12 5.27 26.42
N ILE A 325 -15.60 4.29 25.66
CA ILE A 325 -15.50 2.91 26.13
C ILE A 325 -14.50 2.78 27.29
N LYS A 326 -13.35 3.47 27.23
CA LYS A 326 -12.36 3.48 28.31
C LYS A 326 -12.93 4.11 29.58
N ALA A 327 -13.58 5.27 29.47
CA ALA A 327 -14.22 5.94 30.59
C ALA A 327 -15.30 5.06 31.24
N ALA A 328 -16.16 4.41 30.43
CA ALA A 328 -17.18 3.49 30.93
C ALA A 328 -16.59 2.26 31.65
N ARG A 329 -15.40 1.79 31.25
CA ARG A 329 -14.70 0.67 31.91
C ARG A 329 -13.99 1.08 33.20
N ALA A 330 -13.69 2.36 33.41
CA ALA A 330 -13.04 2.85 34.63
C ALA A 330 -14.02 3.07 35.79
N ILE A 331 -15.33 3.18 35.52
CA ILE A 331 -16.37 3.43 36.53
C ILE A 331 -16.61 2.22 37.49
N PRO A 332 -16.61 0.95 37.04
CA PRO A 332 -16.82 -0.20 37.92
C PRO A 332 -15.68 -0.47 38.93
N GLU A 333 -14.46 0.04 38.70
CA GLU A 333 -13.31 -0.15 39.60
C GLU A 333 -13.33 0.78 40.83
N GLN A 334 -14.29 1.70 40.93
CA GLN A 334 -14.41 2.66 42.04
C GLN A 334 -15.60 2.43 42.97
N MET A 335 -16.34 1.31 42.84
CA MET A 335 -17.38 0.97 43.81
C MET A 335 -16.76 0.28 45.04
N PRO A 336 -17.00 0.79 46.27
CA PRO A 336 -16.52 0.11 47.47
C PRO A 336 -17.18 -1.27 47.61
N GLU A 337 -16.41 -2.26 48.06
CA GLU A 337 -16.94 -3.58 48.44
C GLU A 337 -18.12 -3.40 49.41
N ASN A 338 -19.26 -3.94 49.03
CA ASN A 338 -20.48 -3.90 49.83
C ASN A 338 -20.20 -4.53 51.21
N PRO A 339 -20.47 -3.85 52.34
CA PRO A 339 -20.31 -4.46 53.66
C PRO A 339 -21.26 -5.65 53.77
N LYS A 340 -20.71 -6.79 54.17
CA LYS A 340 -21.44 -8.02 54.44
C LYS A 340 -22.67 -7.74 55.29
N THR A 341 -23.82 -8.23 54.82
CA THR A 341 -25.05 -8.39 55.58
C THR A 341 -24.75 -9.17 56.86
N GLN A 342 -24.78 -8.50 58.02
CA GLN A 342 -25.00 -9.17 59.30
C GLN A 342 -26.50 -9.19 59.53
N THR A 343 -27.10 -10.35 59.34
CA THR A 343 -28.48 -10.65 59.73
C THR A 343 -28.59 -10.64 61.26
N PRO A 344 -29.68 -10.09 61.83
CA PRO A 344 -29.84 -9.88 63.27
C PRO A 344 -29.96 -11.18 64.08
#